data_AF-A0A4R8L0V1-F1
#
_entry.id   AF-A0A4R8L0V1-F1
#
_cell.length_a   1.000
_cell.length_b   1.000
_cell.length_c   1.000
_cell.angle_alpha   90.00
_cell.angle_beta   90.00
_cell.angle_gamma   90.00
#
_symmetry.space_group_name_H-M   'P 1'
#
loop_
_entity.id
_entity.type
_entity.pdbx_description
1 polymer ?
#
loop_
_entity_poly.entity_id
_entity_poly.type
_entity_poly.pdbx_seq_one_letter_code
_entity_poly.pdbx_strand_id
1 'polypeptide(L)'
;MSKKSSADMRQHLINIAKALMAEKGYTAVGLAELVAAAGVPKGSFYYYFKSKEEFGQALLDDYFSSYLQTVDALLAGPGNARERLLAYFDNWSATQASSAPEGKCLVVKLGAEVCDLSVDMGAVLQRGTGAILERLMLCVEAGHLDGSVATTTPARMLAESLYQLWLGASLMVKVARNGGPFDSAMVTTQRLLS
;
A
#
# COMPACT_ATOMS: atom_id res chain seq x y z
N MET A 1 4.20 34.85 -8.22
CA MET A 1 4.35 33.46 -7.72
C MET A 1 3.26 33.24 -6.69
N SER A 2 2.29 32.36 -6.98
CA SER A 2 1.13 32.15 -6.10
C SER A 2 1.56 31.51 -4.77
N LYS A 3 1.10 32.07 -3.65
CA LYS A 3 1.37 31.58 -2.30
C LYS A 3 0.62 30.25 -2.15
N LYS A 4 1.32 29.10 -2.19
CA LYS A 4 0.70 27.78 -1.91
C LYS A 4 -0.07 27.88 -0.60
N SER A 5 -1.30 27.36 -0.56
CA SER A 5 -2.08 27.36 0.68
C SER A 5 -1.42 26.46 1.72
N SER A 6 -1.76 26.64 2.99
CA SER A 6 -1.25 25.81 4.09
C SER A 6 -1.54 24.31 3.84
N ALA A 7 -2.72 23.98 3.31
CA ALA A 7 -3.10 22.62 2.93
C ALA A 7 -2.25 22.08 1.78
N ASP A 8 -1.97 22.90 0.74
CA ASP A 8 -1.14 22.49 -0.39
C ASP A 8 0.30 22.17 0.04
N MET A 9 0.81 22.90 1.04
CA MET A 9 2.16 22.65 1.56
C MET A 9 2.23 21.41 2.43
N ARG A 10 1.21 21.17 3.27
CA ARG A 10 1.10 19.94 4.05
C ARG A 10 1.08 18.71 3.14
N GLN A 11 0.27 18.73 2.08
CA GLN A 11 0.22 17.64 1.11
C GLN A 11 1.52 17.50 0.32
N HIS A 12 2.16 18.62 -0.06
CA HIS A 12 3.45 18.61 -0.74
C HIS A 12 4.53 17.88 0.07
N LEU A 13 4.60 18.12 1.39
CA LEU A 13 5.51 17.41 2.30
C LEU A 13 5.23 15.90 2.32
N ILE A 14 3.96 15.50 2.38
CA ILE A 14 3.58 14.08 2.37
C ILE A 14 4.00 13.41 1.06
N ASN A 15 3.72 14.04 -0.09
CA ASN A 15 4.05 13.48 -1.40
C ASN A 15 5.57 13.26 -1.57
N ILE A 16 6.39 14.23 -1.17
CA ILE A 16 7.85 14.11 -1.21
C ILE A 16 8.34 12.99 -0.29
N ALA A 17 7.79 12.91 0.93
CA ALA A 17 8.18 11.86 1.87
C ALA A 17 7.77 10.46 1.43
N LYS A 18 6.61 10.28 0.78
CA LYS A 18 6.20 8.97 0.25
C LYS A 18 7.29 8.38 -0.65
N ALA A 19 7.83 9.18 -1.58
CA ALA A 19 8.91 8.75 -2.47
C ALA A 19 10.21 8.44 -1.69
N LEU A 20 10.63 9.34 -0.79
CA LEU A 20 11.83 9.14 0.02
C LEU A 20 11.75 7.90 0.91
N MET A 21 10.61 7.67 1.57
CA MET A 21 10.39 6.54 2.47
C MET A 21 10.22 5.22 1.71
N ALA A 22 9.62 5.25 0.52
CA ALA A 22 9.58 4.09 -0.37
C ALA A 22 10.99 3.59 -0.72
N GLU A 23 11.94 4.51 -0.90
CA GLU A 23 13.34 4.20 -1.21
C GLU A 23 14.15 3.84 0.04
N LYS A 24 14.14 4.68 1.07
CA LYS A 24 15.09 4.64 2.19
C LYS A 24 14.52 4.05 3.49
N GLY A 25 13.20 4.00 3.65
CA GLY A 25 12.54 3.65 4.91
C GLY A 25 12.25 4.88 5.77
N TYR A 26 11.54 4.68 6.89
CA TYR A 26 11.04 5.79 7.71
C TYR A 26 12.11 6.39 8.64
N THR A 27 12.90 5.54 9.29
CA THR A 27 13.94 5.94 10.26
C THR A 27 15.10 6.61 9.54
N ALA A 28 15.47 6.10 8.35
CA ALA A 28 16.57 6.63 7.56
C ALA A 28 16.32 8.05 7.03
N VAL A 29 15.08 8.41 6.73
CA VAL A 29 14.74 9.75 6.21
C VAL A 29 14.67 10.75 7.37
N GLY A 30 15.65 11.65 7.42
CA GLY A 30 15.72 12.72 8.42
C GLY A 30 14.81 13.90 8.09
N LEU A 31 14.42 14.68 9.11
CA LEU A 31 13.63 15.90 8.88
C LEU A 31 14.36 16.91 7.99
N ALA A 32 15.67 17.06 8.18
CA ALA A 32 16.49 17.98 7.38
C ALA A 32 16.52 17.60 5.90
N GLU A 33 16.61 16.30 5.60
CA GLU A 33 16.55 15.78 4.24
C GLU A 33 15.17 16.01 3.62
N LEU A 34 14.10 15.72 4.36
CA LEU A 34 12.73 15.92 3.89
C LEU A 34 12.45 17.38 3.52
N VAL A 35 12.76 18.33 4.40
CA VAL A 35 12.47 19.75 4.15
C VAL A 35 13.37 20.31 3.04
N ALA A 36 14.61 19.82 2.92
CA ALA A 36 15.48 20.16 1.81
C ALA A 36 14.92 19.66 0.48
N ALA A 37 14.48 18.40 0.42
CA ALA A 37 13.86 17.81 -0.77
C ALA A 37 12.52 18.51 -1.14
N ALA A 38 11.76 18.96 -0.13
CA ALA A 38 10.52 19.68 -0.34
C ALA A 38 10.72 21.16 -0.69
N GLY A 39 11.94 21.70 -0.57
CA GLY A 39 12.25 23.10 -0.82
C GLY A 39 11.64 24.06 0.21
N VAL A 40 11.48 23.61 1.47
CA VAL A 40 10.87 24.42 2.54
C VAL A 40 11.85 24.65 3.70
N PRO A 41 11.75 25.79 4.42
CA PRO A 41 12.55 26.01 5.61
C PRO A 41 12.26 24.97 6.70
N LYS A 42 13.28 24.55 7.45
CA LYS A 42 13.14 23.55 8.54
C LYS A 42 12.08 23.93 9.57
N GLY A 43 11.97 25.22 9.90
CA GLY A 43 10.95 25.73 10.83
C GLY A 43 9.51 25.56 10.34
N SER A 44 9.29 25.43 9.03
CA SER A 44 7.96 25.27 8.46
C SER A 44 7.37 23.88 8.71
N PHE A 45 8.19 22.85 8.97
CA PHE A 45 7.65 21.51 9.23
C PHE A 45 6.78 21.47 10.49
N TYR A 46 7.28 22.06 11.59
CA TYR A 46 6.57 22.08 12.87
C TYR A 46 5.31 22.94 12.89
N TYR A 47 5.10 23.76 11.85
CA TYR A 47 3.84 24.44 11.62
C TYR A 47 2.75 23.48 11.09
N TYR A 48 3.13 22.43 10.35
CA TYR A 48 2.19 21.46 9.76
C TYR A 48 2.04 20.16 10.57
N PHE A 49 3.09 19.73 11.26
CA PHE A 49 3.13 18.48 12.02
C PHE A 49 3.85 18.71 13.35
N LYS A 50 3.23 18.35 14.47
CA LYS A 50 3.80 18.57 15.82
C LYS A 50 4.99 17.64 16.08
N SER A 51 5.03 16.49 15.43
CA SER A 51 6.13 15.53 15.55
C SER A 51 6.38 14.77 14.24
N LYS A 52 7.53 14.10 14.15
CA LYS A 52 7.82 13.18 13.04
C LYS A 52 6.83 12.00 13.03
N GLU A 53 6.41 11.54 14.21
CA GLU A 53 5.43 10.47 14.37
C GLU A 53 4.04 10.86 13.85
N GLU A 54 3.53 12.05 14.21
CA GLU A 54 2.27 12.57 13.66
C GLU A 54 2.35 12.70 12.14
N PHE A 55 3.50 13.12 11.62
CA PHE A 55 3.77 13.13 10.19
C PHE A 55 3.74 11.72 9.57
N GLY A 56 4.34 10.73 10.23
CA GLY A 56 4.31 9.34 9.80
C GLY A 56 2.90 8.77 9.73
N GLN A 57 2.05 9.05 10.73
CA GLN A 57 0.63 8.69 10.72
C GLN A 57 -0.08 9.33 9.52
N ALA A 58 0.07 10.65 9.34
CA ALA A 58 -0.56 11.37 8.24
C ALA A 58 -0.12 10.86 6.85
N LEU A 59 1.15 10.47 6.71
CA LEU A 59 1.68 9.88 5.47
C LEU A 59 1.05 8.51 5.17
N LEU A 60 0.93 7.66 6.19
CA LEU A 60 0.32 6.34 6.06
C LEU A 60 -1.19 6.46 5.77
N ASP A 61 -1.89 7.36 6.44
CA ASP A 61 -3.31 7.65 6.16
C ASP A 61 -3.52 8.11 4.71
N ASP A 62 -2.69 9.05 4.23
CA ASP A 62 -2.75 9.53 2.85
C ASP A 62 -2.37 8.44 1.83
N TYR A 63 -1.47 7.52 2.19
CA TYR A 63 -1.17 6.34 1.39
C TYR A 63 -2.38 5.42 1.27
N PHE A 64 -3.00 5.02 2.39
CA PHE A 64 -4.16 4.13 2.36
C PHE A 64 -5.38 4.79 1.72
N SER A 65 -5.62 6.07 1.94
CA SER A 65 -6.71 6.80 1.29
C SER A 65 -6.61 6.72 -0.25
N SER A 66 -5.41 6.90 -0.79
CA SER A 66 -5.15 6.78 -2.22
C SER A 66 -5.24 5.34 -2.70
N TYR A 67 -4.64 4.41 -1.96
CA TYR A 67 -4.59 2.99 -2.34
C TYR A 67 -5.98 2.35 -2.33
N LEU A 68 -6.81 2.65 -1.33
CA LEU A 68 -8.17 2.11 -1.22
C LEU A 68 -9.05 2.57 -2.39
N GLN A 69 -8.89 3.80 -2.90
CA GLN A 69 -9.58 4.25 -4.11
C GLN A 69 -9.21 3.39 -5.32
N THR A 70 -7.93 3.03 -5.46
CA THR A 70 -7.46 2.12 -6.52
C THR A 70 -8.03 0.72 -6.33
N VAL A 71 -8.06 0.19 -5.10
CA VAL A 71 -8.67 -1.12 -4.81
C VAL A 71 -10.15 -1.11 -5.17
N ASP A 72 -10.89 -0.09 -4.75
CA ASP A 72 -12.31 0.07 -5.04
C ASP A 72 -12.57 0.12 -6.55
N ALA A 73 -11.76 0.87 -7.31
CA ALA A 73 -11.87 0.95 -8.76
C ALA A 73 -11.60 -0.39 -9.46
N LEU A 74 -10.59 -1.15 -9.02
CA LEU A 74 -10.25 -2.46 -9.59
C LEU A 74 -11.33 -3.50 -9.29
N LEU A 75 -11.84 -3.53 -8.06
CA LEU A 75 -12.86 -4.50 -7.63
C LEU A 75 -14.29 -4.13 -8.06
N ALA A 76 -14.51 -2.89 -8.52
CA ALA A 76 -15.72 -2.44 -9.21
C ALA A 76 -15.60 -2.50 -10.74
N GLY A 77 -14.47 -2.97 -11.28
CA GLY A 77 -14.22 -3.07 -12.71
C GLY A 77 -15.15 -4.03 -13.45
N PRO A 78 -15.05 -4.08 -14.79
CA PRO A 78 -15.81 -5.04 -15.60
C PRO A 78 -15.42 -6.50 -15.29
N GLY A 79 -16.27 -7.44 -15.67
CA GLY A 79 -16.05 -8.88 -15.49
C GLY A 79 -16.67 -9.45 -14.22
N ASN A 80 -16.50 -10.75 -14.01
CA ASN A 80 -16.91 -11.46 -12.80
C ASN A 80 -15.93 -11.21 -11.63
N ALA A 81 -16.28 -11.67 -10.42
CA ALA A 81 -15.45 -11.42 -9.25
C ALA A 81 -14.03 -11.98 -9.35
N ARG A 82 -13.86 -13.18 -9.93
CA ARG A 82 -12.52 -13.77 -10.16
C ARG A 82 -11.66 -12.90 -11.06
N GLU A 83 -12.21 -12.38 -12.16
CA GLU A 83 -11.48 -11.49 -13.08
C GLU A 83 -11.03 -10.21 -12.38
N ARG A 84 -11.88 -9.63 -11.53
CA ARG A 84 -11.56 -8.42 -10.74
C ARG A 84 -10.48 -8.67 -9.69
N LEU A 85 -10.53 -9.81 -9.01
CA LEU A 85 -9.47 -10.24 -8.08
C LEU A 85 -8.13 -10.40 -8.80
N LEU A 86 -8.12 -11.07 -9.96
CA LEU A 86 -6.91 -11.21 -10.78
C LEU A 86 -6.39 -9.85 -11.24
N ALA A 87 -7.26 -8.94 -11.70
CA ALA A 87 -6.88 -7.59 -12.08
C ALA A 87 -6.23 -6.80 -10.92
N TYR A 88 -6.72 -6.98 -9.68
CA TYR A 88 -6.08 -6.40 -8.50
C TYR A 88 -4.64 -6.87 -8.31
N PHE A 89 -4.41 -8.18 -8.43
CA PHE A 89 -3.09 -8.77 -8.27
C PHE A 89 -2.15 -8.48 -9.45
N ASP A 90 -2.66 -8.44 -10.67
CA ASP A 90 -1.92 -7.97 -11.85
C ASP A 90 -1.44 -6.53 -11.63
N ASN A 91 -2.33 -5.63 -11.19
CA ASN A 91 -1.97 -4.25 -10.87
C ASN A 91 -0.92 -4.16 -9.76
N TRP A 92 -0.99 -5.02 -8.72
CA TRP A 92 0.03 -5.10 -7.68
C TRP A 92 1.41 -5.40 -8.28
N SER A 93 1.52 -6.44 -9.12
CA SER A 93 2.80 -6.81 -9.73
C SER A 93 3.34 -5.71 -10.65
N ALA A 94 2.49 -5.10 -11.47
CA ALA A 94 2.86 -4.06 -12.44
C ALA A 94 3.40 -2.80 -11.76
N THR A 95 2.71 -2.33 -10.71
CA THR A 95 3.12 -1.13 -9.96
C THR A 95 4.46 -1.34 -9.25
N GLN A 96 4.68 -2.54 -8.69
CA GLN A 96 5.91 -2.89 -7.99
C GLN A 96 7.10 -3.14 -8.92
N ALA A 97 6.85 -3.61 -10.15
CA ALA A 97 7.87 -3.77 -11.19
C ALA A 97 8.40 -2.43 -11.73
N SER A 98 7.62 -1.35 -11.60
CA SER A 98 8.06 -0.02 -12.00
C SER A 98 9.25 0.47 -11.16
N SER A 99 10.12 1.28 -11.77
CA SER A 99 11.19 2.00 -11.06
C SER A 99 10.66 3.20 -10.27
N ALA A 100 9.38 3.55 -10.45
CA ALA A 100 8.74 4.67 -9.78
C ALA A 100 8.59 4.39 -8.27
N PRO A 101 9.09 5.27 -7.38
CA PRO A 101 8.90 5.14 -5.93
C PRO A 101 7.42 5.06 -5.51
N GLU A 102 6.55 5.72 -6.27
CA GLU A 102 5.11 5.83 -6.03
C GLU A 102 4.38 4.49 -6.18
N GLY A 103 4.94 3.56 -6.95
CA GLY A 103 4.38 2.21 -7.15
C GLY A 103 4.73 1.21 -6.06
N LYS A 104 5.56 1.61 -5.07
CA LYS A 104 6.04 0.68 -4.04
C LYS A 104 5.02 0.48 -2.92
N CYS A 105 4.81 -0.77 -2.52
CA CYS A 105 3.97 -1.11 -1.37
C CYS A 105 4.61 -0.62 -0.06
N LEU A 106 4.04 0.42 0.55
CA LEU A 106 4.53 0.96 1.82
C LEU A 106 4.32 0.01 3.00
N VAL A 107 3.33 -0.88 2.94
CA VAL A 107 3.11 -1.91 3.96
C VAL A 107 4.34 -2.81 4.07
N VAL A 108 4.87 -3.29 2.94
CA VAL A 108 6.08 -4.14 2.91
C VAL A 108 7.33 -3.34 3.23
N LYS A 109 7.39 -2.07 2.81
CA LYS A 109 8.58 -1.23 3.02
C LYS A 109 8.74 -0.76 4.46
N LEU A 110 7.65 -0.39 5.11
CA LEU A 110 7.65 0.31 6.40
C LEU A 110 7.08 -0.55 7.54
N GLY A 111 6.25 -1.56 7.23
CA GLY A 111 5.45 -2.27 8.24
C GLY A 111 6.25 -2.80 9.43
N ALA A 112 7.32 -3.56 9.17
CA ALA A 112 8.17 -4.09 10.23
C ALA A 112 8.86 -2.97 11.04
N GLU A 113 9.33 -1.93 10.36
CA GLU A 113 10.07 -0.83 10.99
C GLU A 113 9.18 0.05 11.88
N VAL A 114 8.01 0.46 11.39
CA VAL A 114 7.17 1.43 12.10
C VAL A 114 6.34 0.80 13.21
N CYS A 115 6.02 -0.49 13.11
CA CYS A 115 5.32 -1.22 14.16
C CYS A 115 6.17 -1.38 15.42
N ASP A 116 7.49 -1.54 15.29
CA ASP A 116 8.41 -1.58 16.43
C ASP A 116 8.67 -0.18 17.02
N LEU A 117 8.45 0.87 16.22
CA LEU A 117 8.75 2.25 16.60
C LEU A 117 7.57 3.00 17.23
N SER A 118 6.35 2.76 16.76
CA SER A 118 5.17 3.53 17.14
C SER A 118 3.91 2.68 17.09
N VAL A 119 3.23 2.58 18.23
CA VAL A 119 1.93 1.93 18.35
C VAL A 119 0.89 2.64 17.47
N ASP A 120 0.94 3.97 17.38
CA ASP A 120 -0.01 4.75 16.60
C ASP A 120 0.16 4.52 15.09
N MET A 121 1.40 4.49 14.58
CA MET A 121 1.65 4.13 13.18
C MET A 121 1.28 2.67 12.89
N GLY A 122 1.55 1.76 13.83
CA GLY A 122 1.08 0.37 13.76
C GLY A 122 -0.44 0.27 13.66
N ALA A 123 -1.17 1.09 14.42
CA ALA A 123 -2.63 1.15 14.35
C ALA A 123 -3.13 1.68 13.00
N VAL A 124 -2.44 2.65 12.38
CA VAL A 124 -2.76 3.10 11.01
C VAL A 124 -2.59 1.96 10.00
N LEU A 125 -1.47 1.21 10.07
CA LEU A 125 -1.24 0.05 9.21
C LEU A 125 -2.29 -1.05 9.41
N GLN A 126 -2.67 -1.32 10.65
CA GLN A 126 -3.69 -2.31 10.96
C GLN A 126 -5.05 -1.92 10.35
N ARG A 127 -5.48 -0.67 10.54
CA ARG A 127 -6.73 -0.17 9.94
C ARG A 127 -6.69 -0.21 8.41
N GLY A 128 -5.59 0.26 7.82
CA GLY A 128 -5.44 0.32 6.37
C GLY A 128 -5.40 -1.06 5.71
N THR A 129 -4.65 -2.01 6.28
CA THR A 129 -4.62 -3.39 5.76
C THR A 129 -5.93 -4.14 6.00
N GLY A 130 -6.60 -3.91 7.13
CA GLY A 130 -7.95 -4.41 7.40
C GLY A 130 -8.97 -3.95 6.36
N ALA A 131 -8.95 -2.68 5.97
CA ALA A 131 -9.84 -2.13 4.96
C ALA A 131 -9.61 -2.73 3.54
N ILE A 132 -8.35 -3.09 3.20
CA ILE A 132 -8.03 -3.81 1.96
C ILE A 132 -8.58 -5.24 2.04
N LEU A 133 -8.34 -5.93 3.14
CA LEU A 133 -8.81 -7.31 3.36
C LEU A 133 -10.33 -7.42 3.28
N GLU A 134 -11.06 -6.45 3.85
CA GLU A 134 -12.51 -6.40 3.79
C GLU A 134 -13.01 -6.33 2.32
N ARG A 135 -12.38 -5.49 1.49
CA ARG A 135 -12.73 -5.37 0.06
C ARG A 135 -12.45 -6.66 -0.71
N LEU A 136 -11.29 -7.28 -0.46
CA LEU A 136 -10.94 -8.56 -1.08
C LEU A 136 -11.90 -9.67 -0.65
N MET A 137 -12.25 -9.72 0.64
CA MET A 137 -13.21 -10.68 1.19
C MET A 137 -14.58 -10.53 0.53
N LEU A 138 -15.12 -9.30 0.45
CA LEU A 138 -16.40 -9.03 -0.21
C LEU A 138 -16.39 -9.43 -1.68
N CYS A 139 -15.27 -9.22 -2.38
CA CYS A 139 -15.13 -9.65 -3.77
C CYS A 139 -15.08 -11.19 -3.89
N VAL A 140 -14.39 -11.88 -2.97
CA VAL A 140 -14.42 -13.35 -2.90
C VAL A 140 -15.83 -13.87 -2.61
N GLU A 141 -16.58 -13.25 -1.70
CA GLU A 141 -17.99 -13.60 -1.42
C GLU A 141 -18.86 -13.45 -2.67
N ALA A 142 -18.70 -12.35 -3.41
CA ALA A 142 -19.36 -12.17 -4.69
C ALA A 142 -18.98 -13.26 -5.70
N GLY A 143 -17.72 -13.71 -5.69
CA GLY A 143 -17.24 -14.80 -6.54
C GLY A 143 -17.79 -16.18 -6.19
N HIS A 144 -18.04 -16.44 -4.91
CA HIS A 144 -18.76 -17.65 -4.51
C HIS A 144 -20.22 -17.60 -4.96
N LEU A 145 -20.85 -16.42 -4.93
CA LEU A 145 -22.26 -16.24 -5.33
C LEU A 145 -22.45 -16.31 -6.84
N ASP A 146 -21.55 -15.73 -7.63
CA ASP A 146 -21.61 -15.75 -9.11
C ASP A 146 -20.99 -17.02 -9.72
N GLY A 147 -20.37 -17.87 -8.90
CA GLY A 147 -19.73 -19.12 -9.29
C GLY A 147 -18.36 -18.98 -9.96
N SER A 148 -17.82 -17.76 -10.05
CA SER A 148 -16.51 -17.50 -10.64
C SER A 148 -15.34 -17.89 -9.74
N VAL A 149 -15.55 -17.99 -8.42
CA VAL A 149 -14.60 -18.54 -7.45
C VAL A 149 -15.14 -19.88 -6.96
N ALA A 150 -14.48 -20.98 -7.35
CA ALA A 150 -15.03 -22.33 -7.20
C ALA A 150 -14.55 -23.07 -5.93
N THR A 151 -13.55 -22.53 -5.23
CA THR A 151 -13.08 -23.07 -3.95
C THR A 151 -14.16 -23.01 -2.86
N THR A 152 -14.09 -23.94 -1.90
CA THR A 152 -14.96 -23.95 -0.70
C THR A 152 -14.34 -23.21 0.49
N THR A 153 -13.17 -22.61 0.30
CA THR A 153 -12.46 -21.88 1.36
C THR A 153 -13.28 -20.68 1.83
N PRO A 154 -13.47 -20.46 3.14
CA PRO A 154 -14.17 -19.28 3.63
C PRO A 154 -13.55 -17.99 3.10
N ALA A 155 -14.38 -17.04 2.64
CA ALA A 155 -13.92 -15.85 1.93
C ALA A 155 -12.87 -15.04 2.70
N ARG A 156 -13.04 -14.91 4.02
CA ARG A 156 -12.07 -14.28 4.91
C ARG A 156 -10.70 -14.96 4.84
N MET A 157 -10.67 -16.29 5.00
CA MET A 157 -9.42 -17.05 4.98
C MET A 157 -8.74 -16.97 3.61
N LEU A 158 -9.52 -17.00 2.53
CA LEU A 158 -8.97 -16.88 1.17
C LEU A 158 -8.37 -15.49 0.94
N ALA A 159 -9.09 -14.42 1.29
CA ALA A 159 -8.62 -13.05 1.17
C ALA A 159 -7.34 -12.80 2.00
N GLU A 160 -7.31 -13.27 3.26
CA GLU A 160 -6.13 -13.20 4.12
C GLU A 160 -4.93 -13.95 3.52
N SER A 161 -5.15 -15.19 3.06
CA SER A 161 -4.10 -16.02 2.48
C SER A 161 -3.51 -15.41 1.21
N LEU A 162 -4.37 -14.89 0.33
CA LEU A 162 -3.94 -14.20 -0.89
C LEU A 162 -3.16 -12.92 -0.55
N TYR A 163 -3.67 -12.09 0.36
CA TYR A 163 -2.99 -10.85 0.73
C TYR A 163 -1.61 -11.12 1.35
N GLN A 164 -1.50 -12.09 2.27
CA GLN A 164 -0.25 -12.49 2.89
C GLN A 164 0.74 -13.09 1.89
N LEU A 165 0.26 -13.91 0.94
CA LEU A 165 1.07 -14.44 -0.16
C LEU A 165 1.72 -13.30 -0.97
N TRP A 166 0.95 -12.27 -1.31
CA TRP A 166 1.43 -11.14 -2.12
C TRP A 166 2.34 -10.17 -1.36
N LEU A 167 2.13 -10.01 -0.05
CA LEU A 167 3.09 -9.33 0.82
C LEU A 167 4.43 -10.08 0.86
N GLY A 168 4.41 -11.41 1.00
CA GLY A 168 5.60 -12.25 0.97
C GLY A 168 6.32 -12.20 -0.38
N ALA A 169 5.57 -12.32 -1.48
CA ALA A 169 6.11 -12.22 -2.84
C ALA A 169 6.79 -10.86 -3.07
N SER A 170 6.18 -9.77 -2.60
CA SER A 170 6.75 -8.42 -2.69
C SER A 170 8.09 -8.28 -1.97
N LEU A 171 8.25 -8.96 -0.83
CA LEU A 171 9.54 -9.03 -0.14
C LEU A 171 10.55 -9.85 -0.96
N MET A 172 10.13 -11.00 -1.45
CA MET A 172 11.00 -11.90 -2.21
C MET A 172 11.46 -11.32 -3.55
N VAL A 173 10.66 -10.48 -4.22
CA VAL A 173 11.08 -9.73 -5.42
C VAL A 173 12.28 -8.82 -5.11
N LYS A 174 12.30 -8.17 -3.94
CA LYS A 174 13.45 -7.35 -3.54
C LYS A 174 14.70 -8.18 -3.30
N VAL A 175 14.53 -9.37 -2.70
CA VAL A 175 15.64 -10.32 -2.44
C VAL A 175 16.19 -10.89 -3.74
N ALA A 176 15.30 -11.37 -4.62
CA ALA A 176 15.66 -12.03 -5.88
C ALA A 176 16.07 -11.04 -6.98
N ARG A 177 15.69 -9.76 -6.86
CA ARG A 177 15.90 -8.68 -7.84
C ARG A 177 15.32 -9.00 -9.22
N ASN A 178 14.22 -9.73 -9.26
CA ASN A 178 13.47 -10.06 -10.48
C ASN A 178 11.99 -10.34 -10.14
N GLY A 179 11.14 -10.42 -11.17
CA GLY A 179 9.69 -10.62 -11.03
C GLY A 179 9.23 -12.05 -10.72
N GLY A 180 10.12 -13.04 -10.73
CA GLY A 180 9.77 -14.47 -10.59
C GLY A 180 8.92 -14.82 -9.35
N PRO A 181 9.14 -14.20 -8.16
CA PRO A 181 8.25 -14.41 -7.03
C PRO A 181 6.82 -13.92 -7.25
N PHE A 182 6.59 -12.85 -8.03
CA PHE A 182 5.24 -12.44 -8.43
C PHE A 182 4.61 -13.43 -9.41
N ASP A 183 5.38 -13.96 -10.36
CA ASP A 183 4.88 -14.99 -11.28
C ASP A 183 4.39 -16.22 -10.50
N SER A 184 5.17 -16.65 -9.50
CA SER A 184 4.82 -17.75 -8.61
C SER A 184 3.58 -17.46 -7.75
N ALA A 185 3.46 -16.23 -7.25
CA ALA A 185 2.29 -15.78 -6.49
C ALA A 185 1.03 -15.74 -7.36
N MET A 186 1.13 -15.29 -8.61
CA MET A 186 0.02 -15.26 -9.56
C MET A 186 -0.48 -16.65 -9.92
N VAL A 187 0.43 -17.59 -10.24
CA VAL A 187 0.05 -18.99 -10.48
C VAL A 187 -0.66 -19.59 -9.27
N THR A 188 -0.17 -19.32 -8.06
CA THR A 188 -0.79 -19.80 -6.82
C THR A 188 -2.16 -19.15 -6.59
N THR A 189 -2.30 -17.86 -6.87
CA THR A 189 -3.56 -17.11 -6.79
C THR A 189 -4.62 -17.71 -7.70
N GLN A 190 -4.27 -17.97 -8.97
CA GLN A 190 -5.19 -18.59 -9.93
C GLN A 190 -5.68 -19.96 -9.44
N ARG A 191 -4.79 -20.77 -8.84
CA ARG A 191 -5.14 -22.08 -8.28
C ARG A 191 -6.04 -21.97 -7.06
N LEU A 192 -5.78 -21.02 -6.16
CA LEU A 192 -6.58 -20.81 -4.95
C LEU A 192 -7.99 -20.27 -5.25
N LEU A 193 -8.17 -19.59 -6.38
CA LEU A 193 -9.48 -19.12 -6.86
C LEU A 193 -10.26 -20.17 -7.67
N SER A 194 -9.63 -21.29 -8.03
CA SER A 194 -10.24 -22.36 -8.83
C SER A 194 -10.93 -23.42 -7.97
#